data_AF-A0A1U7I876-F1
#
_entry.id   AF-A0A1U7I876-F1
#
_cell.length_a   1.000
_cell.length_b   1.000
_cell.length_c   1.000
_cell.angle_alpha   90.00
_cell.angle_beta   90.00
_cell.angle_gamma   90.00
#
_symmetry.space_group_name_H-M   'P 1'
#
loop_
_entity.id
_entity.type
_entity.pdbx_description
1 polymer ?
#
loop_
_entity_poly.entity_id
_entity_poly.type
_entity_poly.pdbx_seq_one_letter_code
_entity_poly.pdbx_strand_id
1 'polypeptide(L)'
;MSWQDFIKAVAKADFEFPWQRQLIVAQAIIESGRGTTDLSYYKNMNGMKYRESIAIPGAEKFKYYTDSEKDNPDHPGWDWFFKFDSYETGIKVWQKFFFRKDGQWIPYPKVYERDPEVLKDARSFINYVGSIYCPYFENSHNESYADYIMNRCVPEADRLLKEVDSPGQAVRTFKIAIVPGHGGHDPGACNPRLGVEEADYNWREAEEIKRILEQDENYQVIICRDKSENVDLGEFQGRANSIDADVCLCLHHNSNDKTQAKGWWLFFSKQDSETNKFIQILDKHFRELPLHARGCTSAIPPFNGDRAWLKRVWNCINACKIPTILFESCFISNDQDCQWLKNGGYKEIAQKICDGVREYLQDPINSINTVLYTAEVNDPEPPLNVRSGAGTTHPVVGKLNNGTSVLIVEDNQAGWVRISSPIKGWVAKRYTNRLGAKERLLHLVRTDQTDEYGCKWLILSIHNGDFNPIESINVVSGIPSKQVFEKGSPDNQPGCCQPLPQGKYSVKPRIDWAGGTGNYNASFGPGLGPVWVSIEPLFDTPRGSFGFHLDPNRINSPGTAGCIGFTTKADLKRFVAWFDDSETAPKSLKVDWGL
;
A
#
# COMPACT_ATOMS: atom_id res chain seq x y z
N MET A 1 9.31 30.45 2.58
CA MET A 1 9.40 29.11 3.20
C MET A 1 8.24 28.29 2.68
N SER A 2 8.52 27.08 2.22
CA SER A 2 7.59 26.16 1.54
C SER A 2 6.91 25.18 2.50
N TRP A 3 5.96 24.39 2.00
CA TRP A 3 5.42 23.20 2.68
C TRP A 3 6.55 22.23 3.09
N GLN A 4 7.51 22.00 2.20
CA GLN A 4 8.66 21.13 2.47
C GLN A 4 9.56 21.65 3.60
N ASP A 5 9.70 22.97 3.73
CA ASP A 5 10.45 23.56 4.84
C ASP A 5 9.75 23.33 6.19
N PHE A 6 8.42 23.29 6.22
CA PHE A 6 7.64 22.94 7.42
C PHE A 6 7.84 21.46 7.78
N ILE A 7 7.73 20.54 6.82
CA ILE A 7 7.97 19.11 7.06
C ILE A 7 9.38 18.89 7.62
N LYS A 8 10.40 19.54 7.05
CA LYS A 8 11.78 19.48 7.56
C LYS A 8 11.91 20.01 8.98
N ALA A 9 11.20 21.09 9.31
CA ALA A 9 11.21 21.65 10.66
C ALA A 9 10.56 20.68 11.67
N VAL A 10 9.45 20.03 11.32
CA VAL A 10 8.78 19.05 12.18
C VAL A 10 9.62 17.78 12.33
N ALA A 11 10.22 17.26 11.25
CA ALA A 11 11.08 16.09 11.30
C ALA A 11 12.27 16.27 12.25
N LYS A 12 12.90 17.45 12.21
CA LYS A 12 14.06 17.81 13.06
C LYS A 12 13.69 18.15 14.50
N ALA A 13 12.43 18.42 14.79
CA ALA A 13 12.01 18.83 16.11
C ALA A 13 11.99 17.64 17.08
N ASP A 14 12.36 17.93 18.33
CA ASP A 14 12.33 16.97 19.41
C ASP A 14 10.93 16.93 20.04
N PHE A 15 10.31 15.76 20.12
CA PHE A 15 8.96 15.60 20.63
C PHE A 15 8.98 14.51 21.70
N GLU A 16 8.25 14.74 22.78
CA GLU A 16 8.17 13.81 23.91
C GLU A 16 7.58 12.46 23.51
N PHE A 17 6.61 12.47 22.60
CA PHE A 17 6.01 11.26 22.04
C PHE A 17 6.34 11.12 20.55
N PRO A 18 6.86 9.97 20.09
CA PRO A 18 7.23 9.76 18.68
C PRO A 18 6.11 10.05 17.68
N TRP A 19 4.86 9.79 18.08
CA TRP A 19 3.67 9.98 17.24
C TRP A 19 3.28 11.45 17.01
N GLN A 20 3.84 12.40 17.76
CA GLN A 20 3.50 13.83 17.62
C GLN A 20 3.90 14.40 16.27
N ARG A 21 5.04 13.97 15.70
CA ARG A 21 5.50 14.42 14.37
C ARG A 21 4.43 14.15 13.31
N GLN A 22 3.94 12.91 13.31
CA GLN A 22 2.98 12.39 12.34
C GLN A 22 1.66 13.17 12.44
N LEU A 23 1.16 13.41 13.66
CA LEU A 23 -0.07 14.17 13.88
C LEU A 23 0.05 15.65 13.52
N ILE A 24 1.18 16.29 13.80
CA ILE A 24 1.38 17.71 13.44
C ILE A 24 1.34 17.88 11.93
N VAL A 25 1.99 16.99 11.18
CA VAL A 25 1.94 17.01 9.72
C VAL A 25 0.54 16.65 9.22
N ALA A 26 -0.10 15.62 9.78
CA ALA A 26 -1.45 15.21 9.40
C ALA A 26 -2.47 16.34 9.58
N GLN A 27 -2.43 17.06 10.71
CA GLN A 27 -3.28 18.23 10.93
C GLN A 27 -2.96 19.35 9.92
N ALA A 28 -1.69 19.57 9.61
CA ALA A 28 -1.28 20.60 8.68
C ALA A 28 -1.75 20.33 7.24
N ILE A 29 -1.86 19.05 6.84
CA ILE A 29 -2.41 18.66 5.53
C ILE A 29 -3.82 19.23 5.35
N ILE A 30 -4.64 19.18 6.40
CA ILE A 30 -6.00 19.69 6.40
C ILE A 30 -6.01 21.21 6.52
N GLU A 31 -5.42 21.74 7.58
CA GLU A 31 -5.55 23.16 7.96
C GLU A 31 -4.86 24.11 6.98
N SER A 32 -3.74 23.66 6.40
CA SER A 32 -2.99 24.45 5.43
C SER A 32 -3.24 24.06 3.99
N GLY A 33 -3.95 22.97 3.72
CA GLY A 33 -4.07 22.43 2.36
C GLY A 33 -2.69 22.19 1.72
N ARG A 34 -1.73 21.63 2.48
CA ARG A 34 -0.31 21.49 2.09
C ARG A 34 0.37 22.84 1.80
N GLY A 35 0.10 23.83 2.63
CA GLY A 35 0.68 25.18 2.54
C GLY A 35 -0.01 26.13 1.57
N THR A 36 -1.21 25.82 1.08
CA THR A 36 -1.97 26.63 0.12
C THR A 36 -2.95 27.62 0.75
N THR A 37 -3.30 27.49 2.04
CA THR A 37 -4.22 28.43 2.71
C THR A 37 -3.54 29.71 3.18
N ASP A 38 -4.30 30.78 3.39
CA ASP A 38 -3.72 32.08 3.79
C ASP A 38 -3.00 32.04 5.16
N LEU A 39 -3.41 31.14 6.06
CA LEU A 39 -2.75 30.92 7.34
C LEU A 39 -1.31 30.39 7.19
N SER A 40 -1.02 29.70 6.08
CA SER A 40 0.32 29.19 5.77
C SER A 40 1.34 30.31 5.55
N TYR A 41 0.92 31.47 5.00
CA TYR A 41 1.78 32.65 4.83
C TYR A 41 2.29 33.21 6.16
N TYR A 42 1.52 33.01 7.24
CA TYR A 42 1.89 33.37 8.61
C TYR A 42 2.64 32.25 9.34
N LYS A 43 3.09 31.22 8.60
CA LYS A 43 3.73 30.01 9.11
C LYS A 43 2.88 29.23 10.11
N ASN A 44 1.58 29.49 10.12
CA ASN A 44 0.63 28.83 11.00
C ASN A 44 -0.03 27.67 10.25
N MET A 45 0.77 26.63 9.99
CA MET A 45 0.37 25.47 9.18
C MET A 45 -0.77 24.64 9.79
N ASN A 46 -0.97 24.75 11.10
CA ASN A 46 -1.99 23.98 11.83
C ASN A 46 -3.21 24.81 12.22
N GLY A 47 -3.35 26.05 11.73
CA GLY A 47 -4.49 26.90 12.07
C GLY A 47 -4.59 27.22 13.57
N MET A 48 -3.46 27.34 14.27
CA MET A 48 -3.43 27.50 15.71
C MET A 48 -3.96 28.86 16.16
N LYS A 49 -5.00 28.83 16.99
CA LYS A 49 -5.59 30.02 17.62
C LYS A 49 -4.68 30.60 18.70
N TYR A 50 -4.60 31.92 18.77
CA TYR A 50 -3.75 32.64 19.73
C TYR A 50 -4.19 32.39 21.18
N ARG A 51 -3.23 32.12 22.05
CA ARG A 51 -3.42 32.04 23.51
C ARG A 51 -2.20 32.63 24.22
N GLU A 52 -2.44 33.57 25.13
CA GLU A 52 -1.36 34.26 25.84
C GLU A 52 -0.50 33.30 26.69
N SER A 53 -1.10 32.27 27.27
CA SER A 53 -0.45 31.27 28.13
C SER A 53 0.66 30.45 27.45
N ILE A 54 0.59 30.31 26.13
CA ILE A 54 1.55 29.52 25.33
C ILE A 54 2.34 30.39 24.34
N ALA A 55 2.08 31.70 24.32
CA ALA A 55 2.83 32.65 23.51
C ALA A 55 4.31 32.69 23.93
N ILE A 56 5.19 32.86 22.95
CA ILE A 56 6.65 32.96 23.11
C ILE A 56 7.17 34.06 22.18
N PRO A 57 8.39 34.58 22.39
CA PRO A 57 9.03 35.47 21.43
C PRO A 57 8.99 34.88 20.01
N GLY A 58 8.55 35.67 19.03
CA GLY A 58 8.34 35.23 17.64
C GLY A 58 6.94 34.70 17.32
N ALA A 59 6.07 34.50 18.34
CA ALA A 59 4.67 34.10 18.17
C ALA A 59 3.73 35.28 18.48
N GLU A 60 3.30 35.98 17.43
CA GLU A 60 2.49 37.19 17.53
C GLU A 60 1.00 36.87 17.43
N LYS A 61 0.18 37.68 18.11
CA LYS A 61 -1.28 37.67 17.97
C LYS A 61 -1.65 38.42 16.69
N PHE A 62 -2.45 37.80 15.82
CA PHE A 62 -3.05 38.52 14.69
C PHE A 62 -4.51 38.10 14.46
N LYS A 63 -5.27 39.00 13.84
CA LYS A 63 -6.69 38.80 13.53
C LYS A 63 -6.80 38.19 12.14
N TYR A 64 -7.51 37.06 12.02
CA TYR A 64 -7.73 36.39 10.74
C TYR A 64 -9.22 36.11 10.54
N TYR A 65 -9.72 36.35 9.33
CA TYR A 65 -11.12 36.15 8.97
C TYR A 65 -11.29 34.76 8.33
N THR A 66 -12.10 33.90 8.95
CA THR A 66 -12.43 32.59 8.41
C THR A 66 -13.57 32.71 7.39
N ASP A 67 -13.54 31.88 6.36
CA ASP A 67 -14.58 31.91 5.31
C ASP A 67 -15.95 31.45 5.80
N SER A 68 -16.04 30.86 6.98
CA SER A 68 -17.23 30.19 7.50
C SER A 68 -18.40 31.14 7.83
N GLU A 69 -18.18 32.44 8.02
CA GLU A 69 -19.21 33.35 8.56
C GLU A 69 -19.07 34.81 8.10
N LYS A 70 -18.52 35.04 6.90
CA LYS A 70 -18.31 36.42 6.36
C LYS A 70 -19.59 37.26 6.30
N ASP A 71 -20.76 36.62 6.23
CA ASP A 71 -22.07 37.26 6.11
C ASP A 71 -22.92 37.22 7.40
N ASN A 72 -22.37 36.75 8.53
CA ASN A 72 -23.09 36.72 9.81
C ASN A 72 -22.82 38.00 10.64
N PRO A 73 -23.82 38.89 10.84
CA PRO A 73 -23.64 40.15 11.57
C PRO A 73 -23.44 39.97 13.08
N ASP A 74 -23.85 38.84 13.66
CA ASP A 74 -23.75 38.56 15.10
C ASP A 74 -22.48 37.78 15.47
N HIS A 75 -21.87 37.12 14.50
CA HIS A 75 -20.63 36.36 14.67
C HIS A 75 -19.68 36.75 13.55
N PRO A 76 -18.89 37.83 13.74
CA PRO A 76 -18.07 38.33 12.67
C PRO A 76 -16.98 37.29 12.45
N GLY A 77 -17.04 36.55 11.33
CA GLY A 77 -16.23 35.37 11.01
C GLY A 77 -14.71 35.59 11.03
N TRP A 78 -14.17 35.86 12.22
CA TRP A 78 -12.79 36.09 12.52
C TRP A 78 -12.47 35.56 13.91
N ASP A 79 -11.24 35.10 14.08
CA ASP A 79 -10.68 34.71 15.36
C ASP A 79 -9.25 35.25 15.48
N TRP A 80 -8.67 35.14 16.67
CA TRP A 80 -7.28 35.46 16.91
C TRP A 80 -6.43 34.21 16.66
N PHE A 81 -5.47 34.34 15.76
CA PHE A 81 -4.52 33.28 15.41
C PHE A 81 -3.10 33.69 15.75
N PHE A 82 -2.22 32.71 15.86
CA PHE A 82 -0.79 32.97 15.91
C PHE A 82 -0.24 33.28 14.52
N LYS A 83 0.66 34.25 14.45
CA LYS A 83 1.60 34.47 13.36
C LYS A 83 2.99 34.13 13.87
N PHE A 84 3.71 33.27 13.17
CA PHE A 84 5.04 32.83 13.57
C PHE A 84 6.12 33.41 12.66
N ASP A 85 7.21 33.87 13.27
CA ASP A 85 8.41 34.31 12.55
C ASP A 85 9.12 33.13 11.86
N SER A 86 9.08 31.93 12.44
CA SER A 86 9.62 30.68 11.90
C SER A 86 8.74 29.46 12.22
N TYR A 87 8.94 28.34 11.51
CA TYR A 87 8.23 27.08 11.83
C TYR A 87 8.66 26.51 13.17
N GLU A 88 9.93 26.67 13.54
CA GLU A 88 10.47 26.26 14.84
C GLU A 88 9.77 26.98 15.98
N THR A 89 9.44 28.27 15.81
CA THR A 89 8.63 29.02 16.78
C THR A 89 7.22 28.43 16.89
N GLY A 90 6.57 28.14 15.75
CA GLY A 90 5.26 27.48 15.73
C GLY A 90 5.28 26.11 16.43
N ILE A 91 6.29 25.30 16.16
CA ILE A 91 6.49 23.98 16.79
C ILE A 91 6.69 24.12 18.30
N LYS A 92 7.47 25.09 18.77
CA LYS A 92 7.65 25.35 20.21
C LYS A 92 6.35 25.77 20.89
N VAL A 93 5.51 26.57 20.23
CA VAL A 93 4.16 26.89 20.75
C VAL A 93 3.29 25.65 20.79
N TRP A 94 3.38 24.77 19.79
CA TRP A 94 2.67 23.48 19.76
C TRP A 94 3.10 22.55 20.92
N GLN A 95 4.41 22.46 21.18
CA GLN A 95 4.94 21.74 22.35
C GLN A 95 4.41 22.32 23.66
N LYS A 96 4.32 23.65 23.78
CA LYS A 96 3.70 24.29 24.96
C LYS A 96 2.21 24.02 25.07
N PHE A 97 1.49 23.99 23.96
CA PHE A 97 0.07 23.66 23.92
C PHE A 97 -0.19 22.29 24.57
N PHE A 98 0.67 21.31 24.33
CA PHE A 98 0.61 19.99 24.94
C PHE A 98 0.76 20.02 26.47
N PHE A 99 1.41 21.01 27.05
CA PHE A 99 1.68 21.05 28.50
C PHE A 99 1.09 22.29 29.19
N ARG A 100 0.15 22.98 28.54
CA ARG A 100 -0.42 24.22 29.05
C ARG A 100 -1.14 24.03 30.39
N LYS A 101 -1.04 25.02 31.28
CA LYS A 101 -1.53 24.94 32.68
C LYS A 101 -2.74 25.83 32.96
N ASP A 102 -3.54 26.11 31.94
CA ASP A 102 -4.54 27.18 31.96
C ASP A 102 -5.75 26.78 32.82
N GLY A 103 -6.16 27.63 33.77
CA GLY A 103 -7.17 27.30 34.79
C GLY A 103 -8.60 27.05 34.29
N GLN A 104 -8.88 27.21 32.99
CA GLN A 104 -10.19 26.92 32.39
C GLN A 104 -10.27 25.54 31.69
N TRP A 105 -9.13 24.87 31.47
CA TRP A 105 -9.07 23.60 30.73
C TRP A 105 -8.04 22.69 31.39
N ILE A 106 -8.39 21.43 31.66
CA ILE A 106 -7.52 20.51 32.39
C ILE A 106 -6.17 20.40 31.62
N PRO A 107 -5.04 20.77 32.25
CA PRO A 107 -3.70 20.59 31.66
C PRO A 107 -3.53 19.13 31.23
N TYR A 108 -3.00 18.85 30.03
CA TYR A 108 -2.83 17.45 29.58
C TYR A 108 -2.02 16.59 30.56
N PRO A 109 -1.02 17.10 31.32
CA PRO A 109 -0.41 16.34 32.41
C PRO A 109 -1.43 15.87 33.46
N LYS A 110 -2.44 16.68 33.79
CA LYS A 110 -3.53 16.29 34.71
C LYS A 110 -4.56 15.38 34.05
N VAL A 111 -4.71 15.43 32.72
CA VAL A 111 -5.50 14.45 31.97
C VAL A 111 -4.78 13.11 31.97
N TYR A 112 -3.48 13.09 31.68
CA TYR A 112 -2.63 11.91 31.71
C TYR A 112 -2.51 11.30 33.12
N GLU A 113 -2.41 12.12 34.17
CA GLU A 113 -2.44 11.66 35.57
C GLU A 113 -3.79 11.01 35.95
N ARG A 114 -4.89 11.40 35.27
CA ARG A 114 -6.25 10.86 35.52
C ARG A 114 -6.61 9.70 34.59
N ASP A 115 -6.12 9.74 33.36
CA ASP A 115 -6.36 8.81 32.27
C ASP A 115 -5.10 8.73 31.37
N PRO A 116 -4.13 7.86 31.73
CA PRO A 116 -2.89 7.71 30.98
C PRO A 116 -3.11 7.26 29.53
N GLU A 117 -4.28 6.67 29.20
CA GLU A 117 -4.55 6.12 27.87
C GLU A 117 -4.68 7.24 26.82
N VAL A 118 -4.98 8.49 27.22
CA VAL A 118 -5.12 9.63 26.29
C VAL A 118 -3.82 9.93 25.52
N LEU A 119 -2.64 9.71 26.11
CA LEU A 119 -1.34 9.96 25.47
C LEU A 119 -0.63 8.69 25.00
N LYS A 120 -1.30 7.53 25.09
CA LYS A 120 -0.73 6.24 24.72
C LYS A 120 -0.30 6.17 23.26
N ASP A 121 -1.11 6.72 22.36
CA ASP A 121 -0.86 6.76 20.94
C ASP A 121 -1.59 7.93 20.25
N ALA A 122 -1.29 8.13 18.97
CA ALA A 122 -1.90 9.19 18.16
C ALA A 122 -3.43 9.11 18.11
N ARG A 123 -3.99 7.90 18.03
CA ARG A 123 -5.44 7.70 17.88
C ARG A 123 -6.16 8.04 19.17
N SER A 124 -5.67 7.58 20.32
CA SER A 124 -6.22 7.94 21.62
C SER A 124 -6.19 9.46 21.85
N PHE A 125 -5.10 10.12 21.45
CA PHE A 125 -4.99 11.57 21.55
C PHE A 125 -6.00 12.30 20.65
N ILE A 126 -6.10 11.91 19.37
CA ILE A 126 -7.04 12.53 18.45
C ILE A 126 -8.49 12.24 18.82
N ASN A 127 -8.83 11.05 19.32
CA ASN A 127 -10.16 10.76 19.85
C ASN A 127 -10.54 11.74 20.97
N TYR A 128 -9.62 11.99 21.90
CA TYR A 128 -9.83 12.94 22.99
C TYR A 128 -9.99 14.38 22.47
N VAL A 129 -9.06 14.86 21.66
CA VAL A 129 -9.06 16.24 21.15
C VAL A 129 -10.21 16.49 20.18
N GLY A 130 -10.50 15.55 19.28
CA GLY A 130 -11.58 15.64 18.31
C GLY A 130 -12.94 15.82 18.97
N SER A 131 -13.20 15.12 20.09
CA SER A 131 -14.44 15.28 20.86
C SER A 131 -14.64 16.68 21.45
N ILE A 132 -13.56 17.43 21.66
CA ILE A 132 -13.58 18.77 22.28
C ILE A 132 -13.63 19.86 21.21
N TYR A 133 -12.80 19.74 20.17
CA TYR A 133 -12.56 20.81 19.21
C TYR A 133 -13.27 20.62 17.87
N CYS A 134 -13.68 19.39 17.56
CA CYS A 134 -14.35 19.05 16.31
C CYS A 134 -15.69 18.33 16.58
N PRO A 135 -16.54 18.78 17.54
CA PRO A 135 -17.72 18.01 17.98
C PRO A 135 -18.79 17.87 16.89
N TYR A 136 -18.71 18.66 15.82
CA TYR A 136 -19.66 18.65 14.71
C TYR A 136 -19.10 18.03 13.43
N PHE A 137 -17.86 17.51 13.44
CA PHE A 137 -17.23 16.96 12.25
C PHE A 137 -18.05 15.80 11.67
N GLU A 138 -18.54 14.92 12.53
CA GLU A 138 -19.38 13.76 12.19
C GLU A 138 -20.74 14.13 11.58
N ASN A 139 -21.24 15.35 11.81
CA ASN A 139 -22.47 15.82 11.17
C ASN A 139 -22.26 16.21 9.70
N SER A 140 -21.00 16.39 9.29
CA SER A 140 -20.61 16.80 7.93
C SER A 140 -19.84 15.71 7.17
N HIS A 141 -19.48 14.62 7.84
CA HIS A 141 -18.67 13.52 7.30
C HIS A 141 -19.20 12.17 7.79
N ASN A 142 -19.21 11.15 6.91
CA ASN A 142 -19.63 9.79 7.26
C ASN A 142 -18.58 9.00 8.08
N GLU A 143 -17.64 9.68 8.75
CA GLU A 143 -16.59 9.07 9.57
C GLU A 143 -16.21 9.99 10.73
N SER A 144 -15.63 9.40 11.79
CA SER A 144 -15.13 10.16 12.94
C SER A 144 -13.95 11.05 12.54
N TYR A 145 -13.76 12.15 13.26
CA TYR A 145 -12.58 13.01 13.04
C TYR A 145 -11.27 12.23 13.16
N ALA A 146 -11.21 11.28 14.11
CA ALA A 146 -10.06 10.44 14.30
C ALA A 146 -9.82 9.49 13.12
N ASP A 147 -10.86 8.88 12.57
CA ASP A 147 -10.72 8.02 11.39
C ASP A 147 -10.27 8.82 10.18
N TYR A 148 -10.82 10.01 9.97
CA TYR A 148 -10.38 10.88 8.88
C TYR A 148 -8.89 11.20 8.98
N ILE A 149 -8.41 11.64 10.15
CA ILE A 149 -7.00 11.95 10.39
C ILE A 149 -6.13 10.70 10.21
N MET A 150 -6.47 9.63 10.91
CA MET A 150 -5.63 8.42 10.99
C MET A 150 -5.60 7.65 9.67
N ASN A 151 -6.70 7.61 8.92
CA ASN A 151 -6.80 6.81 7.70
C ASN A 151 -6.41 7.60 6.45
N ARG A 152 -6.64 8.93 6.43
CA ARG A 152 -6.39 9.74 5.23
C ARG A 152 -5.13 10.60 5.33
N CYS A 153 -4.81 11.14 6.51
CA CYS A 153 -3.75 12.14 6.65
C CYS A 153 -2.45 11.56 7.21
N VAL A 154 -2.53 10.65 8.19
CA VAL A 154 -1.34 10.02 8.80
C VAL A 154 -0.50 9.22 7.80
N PRO A 155 -1.05 8.45 6.85
CA PRO A 155 -0.22 7.73 5.86
C PRO A 155 0.63 8.67 4.99
N GLU A 156 0.06 9.82 4.60
CA GLU A 156 0.79 10.84 3.85
C GLU A 156 1.84 11.53 4.74
N ALA A 157 1.49 11.87 5.98
CA ALA A 157 2.42 12.46 6.94
C ALA A 157 3.65 11.55 7.18
N ASP A 158 3.42 10.25 7.34
CA ASP A 158 4.48 9.26 7.52
C ASP A 158 5.43 9.21 6.34
N ARG A 159 4.89 9.23 5.12
CA ARG A 159 5.69 9.27 3.89
C ARG A 159 6.55 10.53 3.85
N LEU A 160 5.94 11.71 4.07
CA LEU A 160 6.65 12.99 4.02
C LEU A 160 7.75 13.09 5.09
N LEU A 161 7.53 12.56 6.28
CA LEU A 161 8.56 12.55 7.34
C LEU A 161 9.70 11.58 7.02
N LYS A 162 9.40 10.39 6.47
CA LYS A 162 10.41 9.42 6.03
C LYS A 162 11.29 9.96 4.90
N GLU A 163 10.71 10.75 4.00
CA GLU A 163 11.45 11.43 2.92
C GLU A 163 12.50 12.41 3.46
N VAL A 164 12.27 13.04 4.62
CA VAL A 164 13.25 13.94 5.26
C VAL A 164 14.40 13.16 5.91
N ASP A 165 14.12 12.01 6.52
CA ASP A 165 15.11 11.17 7.22
C ASP A 165 16.01 10.37 6.25
N SER A 166 15.63 10.29 4.97
CA SER A 166 16.43 9.68 3.90
C SER A 166 16.79 10.68 2.79
N PRO A 167 17.53 11.77 3.09
CA PRO A 167 17.83 12.81 2.11
C PRO A 167 18.89 12.30 1.13
N GLY A 168 18.44 11.61 0.07
CA GLY A 168 19.33 11.02 -0.93
C GLY A 168 18.70 10.07 -1.95
N GLN A 169 17.44 9.64 -1.78
CA GLN A 169 16.72 9.01 -2.88
C GLN A 169 16.13 10.10 -3.77
N ALA A 170 16.66 10.26 -4.99
CA ALA A 170 15.95 10.95 -6.04
C ALA A 170 14.55 10.34 -6.13
N VAL A 171 13.50 11.14 -5.88
CA VAL A 171 12.13 10.67 -6.10
C VAL A 171 12.05 10.34 -7.59
N ARG A 172 11.84 9.07 -7.91
CA ARG A 172 11.72 8.62 -9.30
C ARG A 172 10.51 9.34 -9.89
N THR A 173 10.72 10.22 -10.86
CA THR A 173 9.64 10.69 -11.72
C THR A 173 9.19 9.52 -12.58
N PHE A 174 7.96 9.08 -12.38
CA PHE A 174 7.33 8.08 -13.21
C PHE A 174 6.89 8.67 -14.54
N LYS A 175 7.17 7.97 -15.63
CA LYS A 175 6.82 8.38 -16.98
C LYS A 175 5.69 7.51 -17.53
N ILE A 176 4.67 8.15 -18.08
CA ILE A 176 3.50 7.49 -18.64
C ILE A 176 3.40 7.87 -20.10
N ALA A 177 3.52 6.89 -21.00
CA ALA A 177 3.25 7.08 -22.40
C ALA A 177 1.74 6.91 -22.65
N ILE A 178 1.10 7.89 -23.28
CA ILE A 178 -0.30 7.79 -23.70
C ILE A 178 -0.37 7.88 -25.20
N VAL A 179 -1.10 6.95 -25.82
CA VAL A 179 -1.34 6.95 -27.25
C VAL A 179 -2.84 6.90 -27.48
N PRO A 180 -3.44 8.08 -27.73
CA PRO A 180 -4.81 8.12 -28.18
C PRO A 180 -4.90 7.51 -29.58
N GLY A 181 -5.71 6.47 -29.76
CA GLY A 181 -5.92 5.83 -31.05
C GLY A 181 -6.47 6.80 -32.10
N HIS A 182 -6.25 6.48 -33.38
CA HIS A 182 -6.69 7.28 -34.53
C HIS A 182 -6.11 8.72 -34.51
N GLY A 183 -6.70 9.65 -35.27
CA GLY A 183 -6.24 11.05 -35.33
C GLY A 183 -6.08 11.57 -36.76
N GLY A 184 -5.96 12.89 -36.88
CA GLY A 184 -5.84 13.55 -38.19
C GLY A 184 -7.06 13.31 -39.08
N HIS A 185 -6.89 12.55 -40.15
CA HIS A 185 -7.97 12.23 -41.11
C HIS A 185 -8.69 10.91 -40.77
N ASP A 186 -8.20 10.16 -39.79
CA ASP A 186 -8.85 8.95 -39.29
C ASP A 186 -9.68 9.29 -38.04
N PRO A 187 -11.02 9.37 -38.14
CA PRO A 187 -11.87 9.65 -36.99
C PRO A 187 -12.08 8.43 -36.08
N GLY A 188 -11.63 7.24 -36.50
CA GLY A 188 -11.99 5.97 -35.88
C GLY A 188 -13.49 5.67 -36.01
N ALA A 189 -14.06 5.05 -34.99
CA ALA A 189 -15.50 4.85 -34.92
C ALA A 189 -16.26 6.18 -34.80
N CYS A 190 -17.41 6.28 -35.46
CA CYS A 190 -18.27 7.46 -35.39
C CYS A 190 -19.69 7.11 -34.97
N ASN A 191 -20.31 7.98 -34.19
CA ASN A 191 -21.75 8.00 -33.96
C ASN A 191 -22.33 9.32 -34.51
N PRO A 192 -22.77 9.35 -35.79
CA PRO A 192 -23.29 10.57 -36.41
C PRO A 192 -24.54 11.13 -35.75
N ARG A 193 -25.35 10.28 -35.09
CA ARG A 193 -26.57 10.72 -34.39
C ARG A 193 -26.25 11.59 -33.18
N LEU A 194 -25.15 11.27 -32.49
CA LEU A 194 -24.71 11.96 -31.28
C LEU A 194 -23.56 12.95 -31.53
N GLY A 195 -23.01 12.96 -32.75
CA GLY A 195 -21.88 13.83 -33.12
C GLY A 195 -20.61 13.46 -32.36
N VAL A 196 -20.32 12.17 -32.23
CA VAL A 196 -19.17 11.64 -31.51
C VAL A 196 -18.24 10.91 -32.47
N GLU A 197 -16.95 11.23 -32.37
CA GLU A 197 -15.87 10.57 -33.10
C GLU A 197 -14.87 10.02 -32.09
N GLU A 198 -14.43 8.79 -32.29
CA GLU A 198 -13.51 8.09 -31.40
C GLU A 198 -12.20 8.87 -31.21
N ALA A 199 -11.62 9.40 -32.29
CA ALA A 199 -10.35 10.14 -32.23
C ALA A 199 -10.41 11.37 -31.30
N ASP A 200 -11.55 12.08 -31.24
CA ASP A 200 -11.74 13.24 -30.37
C ASP A 200 -11.84 12.81 -28.90
N TYR A 201 -12.54 11.72 -28.59
CA TYR A 201 -12.66 11.24 -27.21
C TYR A 201 -11.40 10.55 -26.70
N ASN A 202 -10.67 9.81 -27.55
CA ASN A 202 -9.35 9.30 -27.22
C ASN A 202 -8.42 10.47 -26.81
N TRP A 203 -8.44 11.58 -27.56
CA TRP A 203 -7.65 12.77 -27.24
C TRP A 203 -8.07 13.43 -25.92
N ARG A 204 -9.38 13.64 -25.71
CA ARG A 204 -9.91 14.23 -24.47
C ARG A 204 -9.57 13.41 -23.24
N GLU A 205 -9.64 12.09 -23.33
CA GLU A 205 -9.27 11.18 -22.25
C GLU A 205 -7.76 11.28 -21.95
N ALA A 206 -6.91 11.33 -22.97
CA ALA A 206 -5.47 11.52 -22.80
C ALA A 206 -5.11 12.85 -22.12
N GLU A 207 -5.74 13.95 -22.53
CA GLU A 207 -5.56 15.27 -21.90
C GLU A 207 -6.01 15.27 -20.43
N GLU A 208 -7.13 14.61 -20.14
CA GLU A 208 -7.65 14.53 -18.77
C GLU A 208 -6.76 13.66 -17.87
N ILE A 209 -6.26 12.53 -18.36
CA ILE A 209 -5.27 11.71 -17.62
C ILE A 209 -4.02 12.52 -17.33
N LYS A 210 -3.48 13.22 -18.33
CA LYS A 210 -2.32 14.12 -18.16
C LYS A 210 -2.59 15.17 -17.10
N ARG A 211 -3.74 15.85 -17.17
CA ARG A 211 -4.16 16.88 -16.21
C ARG A 211 -4.24 16.33 -14.78
N ILE A 212 -4.74 15.10 -14.59
CA ILE A 212 -4.92 14.50 -13.27
C ILE A 212 -3.59 14.00 -12.68
N LEU A 213 -2.77 13.29 -13.47
CA LEU A 213 -1.53 12.70 -12.96
C LEU A 213 -0.46 13.76 -12.68
N GLU A 214 -0.31 14.77 -13.54
CA GLU A 214 0.72 15.82 -13.39
C GLU A 214 0.40 16.87 -12.31
N GLN A 215 -0.69 16.69 -11.55
CA GLN A 215 -0.88 17.40 -10.27
C GLN A 215 0.13 16.96 -9.22
N ASP A 216 0.70 15.77 -9.37
CA ASP A 216 1.77 15.22 -8.55
C ASP A 216 3.07 15.26 -9.37
N GLU A 217 4.09 15.96 -8.85
CA GLU A 217 5.39 16.17 -9.51
C GLU A 217 6.18 14.87 -9.75
N ASN A 218 5.73 13.77 -9.15
CA ASN A 218 6.27 12.44 -9.38
C ASN A 218 5.81 11.80 -10.68
N TYR A 219 4.93 12.43 -11.45
CA TYR A 219 4.45 11.91 -12.72
C TYR A 219 4.75 12.85 -13.87
N GLN A 220 5.21 12.27 -14.97
CA GLN A 220 5.37 12.91 -16.26
C GLN A 220 4.55 12.13 -17.29
N VAL A 221 3.55 12.78 -17.88
CA VAL A 221 2.67 12.15 -18.87
C VAL A 221 3.02 12.68 -20.25
N ILE A 222 3.32 11.76 -21.18
CA ILE A 222 3.74 12.08 -22.54
C ILE A 222 2.72 11.48 -23.50
N ILE A 223 1.95 12.36 -24.15
CA ILE A 223 1.03 11.99 -25.23
C ILE A 223 1.88 11.84 -26.50
N CYS A 224 1.94 10.64 -27.08
CA CYS A 224 2.93 10.28 -28.10
C CYS A 224 2.55 10.73 -29.52
N ARG A 225 1.59 11.63 -29.66
CA ARG A 225 1.20 12.24 -30.94
C ARG A 225 0.61 13.63 -30.73
N ASP A 226 0.62 14.42 -31.79
CA ASP A 226 -0.16 15.65 -31.84
C ASP A 226 -1.64 15.35 -32.16
N LYS A 227 -2.54 16.29 -31.82
CA LYS A 227 -3.99 16.11 -31.95
C LYS A 227 -4.42 15.76 -33.37
N SER A 228 -3.87 16.48 -34.35
CA SER A 228 -4.22 16.40 -35.77
C SER A 228 -3.33 15.45 -36.58
N GLU A 229 -2.46 14.69 -35.91
CA GLU A 229 -1.49 13.84 -36.58
C GLU A 229 -2.08 12.48 -36.95
N ASN A 230 -1.68 11.95 -38.12
CA ASN A 230 -1.94 10.56 -38.50
C ASN A 230 -0.67 9.77 -38.17
N VAL A 231 -0.74 8.83 -37.22
CA VAL A 231 0.43 8.05 -36.77
C VAL A 231 0.32 6.61 -37.22
N ASP A 232 1.32 6.11 -37.94
CA ASP A 232 1.41 4.67 -38.27
C ASP A 232 1.75 3.84 -37.03
N LEU A 233 1.31 2.58 -36.98
CA LEU A 233 1.51 1.69 -35.82
C LEU A 233 3.00 1.53 -35.46
N GLY A 234 3.89 1.43 -36.44
CA GLY A 234 5.32 1.29 -36.17
C GLY A 234 5.93 2.55 -35.55
N GLU A 235 5.49 3.72 -35.99
CA GLU A 235 5.89 5.00 -35.43
C GLU A 235 5.34 5.20 -34.01
N PHE A 236 4.07 4.86 -33.80
CA PHE A 236 3.44 4.80 -32.48
C PHE A 236 4.32 4.00 -31.50
N GLN A 237 4.61 2.74 -31.85
CA GLN A 237 5.38 1.85 -30.99
C GLN A 237 6.80 2.37 -30.77
N GLY A 238 7.42 2.95 -31.81
CA GLY A 238 8.73 3.59 -31.74
C GLY A 238 8.75 4.74 -30.73
N ARG A 239 7.76 5.63 -30.77
CA ARG A 239 7.64 6.76 -29.84
C ARG A 239 7.43 6.26 -28.40
N ALA A 240 6.47 5.37 -28.17
CA ALA A 240 6.22 4.79 -26.84
C ALA A 240 7.48 4.14 -26.25
N ASN A 241 8.26 3.43 -27.08
CA ASN A 241 9.51 2.81 -26.67
C ASN A 241 10.66 3.80 -26.39
N SER A 242 10.68 4.94 -27.08
CA SER A 242 11.76 5.93 -26.98
C SER A 242 11.69 6.80 -25.72
N ILE A 243 10.53 6.84 -25.06
CA ILE A 243 10.24 7.76 -23.95
C ILE A 243 10.82 7.27 -22.60
N ASP A 244 11.25 6.01 -22.53
CA ASP A 244 11.63 5.36 -21.26
C ASP A 244 10.50 5.44 -20.24
N ALA A 245 9.27 5.18 -20.69
CA ALA A 245 8.07 5.19 -19.86
C ALA A 245 7.93 3.91 -19.02
N ASP A 246 7.33 4.05 -17.84
CA ASP A 246 7.04 2.95 -16.92
C ASP A 246 5.83 2.14 -17.37
N VAL A 247 4.85 2.80 -17.99
CA VAL A 247 3.67 2.18 -18.59
C VAL A 247 3.27 2.90 -19.88
N CYS A 248 2.59 2.17 -20.76
CA CYS A 248 1.97 2.69 -21.98
C CYS A 248 0.45 2.43 -21.97
N LEU A 249 -0.32 3.48 -22.23
CA LEU A 249 -1.77 3.47 -22.30
C LEU A 249 -2.22 3.72 -23.74
N CYS A 250 -2.75 2.72 -24.43
CA CYS A 250 -3.36 2.90 -25.75
C CYS A 250 -4.87 3.04 -25.57
N LEU A 251 -5.41 4.22 -25.88
CA LEU A 251 -6.81 4.56 -25.60
C LEU A 251 -7.64 4.44 -26.88
N HIS A 252 -8.71 3.67 -26.82
CA HIS A 252 -9.63 3.40 -27.93
C HIS A 252 -11.08 3.36 -27.46
N HIS A 253 -12.02 3.48 -28.39
CA HIS A 253 -13.43 3.23 -28.14
C HIS A 253 -13.98 2.30 -29.21
N ASN A 254 -14.63 1.22 -28.77
CA ASN A 254 -15.02 0.12 -29.61
C ASN A 254 -16.19 0.46 -30.53
N SER A 255 -16.42 -0.40 -31.52
CA SER A 255 -17.58 -0.32 -32.42
C SER A 255 -17.98 -1.69 -32.93
N ASN A 256 -19.27 -1.85 -33.22
CA ASN A 256 -19.80 -3.06 -33.85
C ASN A 256 -21.02 -2.72 -34.71
N ASP A 257 -21.16 -3.41 -35.85
CA ASP A 257 -22.36 -3.33 -36.70
C ASP A 257 -23.63 -3.66 -35.89
N LYS A 258 -23.49 -4.54 -34.90
CA LYS A 258 -24.51 -4.84 -33.89
C LYS A 258 -24.44 -3.80 -32.77
N THR A 259 -25.19 -2.71 -32.94
CA THR A 259 -25.25 -1.56 -32.01
C THR A 259 -25.64 -1.88 -30.56
N GLN A 260 -26.12 -3.10 -30.27
CA GLN A 260 -26.36 -3.59 -28.90
C GLN A 260 -25.08 -3.96 -28.13
N ALA A 261 -23.94 -4.16 -28.80
CA ALA A 261 -22.67 -4.42 -28.13
C ALA A 261 -22.26 -3.18 -27.31
N LYS A 262 -21.89 -3.40 -26.05
CA LYS A 262 -21.61 -2.34 -25.07
C LYS A 262 -20.55 -2.76 -24.07
N GLY A 263 -20.06 -1.79 -23.32
CA GLY A 263 -19.12 -1.99 -22.22
C GLY A 263 -17.66 -1.80 -22.58
N TRP A 264 -16.80 -1.87 -21.56
CA TRP A 264 -15.36 -1.74 -21.73
C TRP A 264 -14.69 -3.10 -21.95
N TRP A 265 -13.52 -3.09 -22.60
CA TRP A 265 -12.70 -4.29 -22.83
C TRP A 265 -11.21 -3.95 -22.80
N LEU A 266 -10.44 -4.64 -21.95
CA LEU A 266 -9.00 -4.43 -21.79
C LEU A 266 -8.18 -5.48 -22.53
N PHE A 267 -7.18 -5.03 -23.28
CA PHE A 267 -6.26 -5.88 -24.05
C PHE A 267 -4.81 -5.71 -23.64
N PHE A 268 -4.06 -6.80 -23.79
CA PHE A 268 -2.63 -6.86 -23.53
C PHE A 268 -1.91 -7.85 -24.44
N SER A 269 -0.63 -7.60 -24.73
CA SER A 269 0.20 -8.40 -25.65
C SER A 269 1.39 -9.09 -24.97
N LYS A 270 1.52 -8.98 -23.64
CA LYS A 270 2.59 -9.58 -22.83
C LYS A 270 2.05 -10.25 -21.58
N GLN A 271 2.75 -11.27 -21.10
CA GLN A 271 2.37 -12.07 -19.93
C GLN A 271 3.52 -12.20 -18.92
N ASP A 272 4.32 -11.14 -18.76
CA ASP A 272 5.28 -11.04 -17.65
C ASP A 272 4.60 -10.61 -16.34
N SER A 273 5.31 -10.76 -15.22
CA SER A 273 4.79 -10.46 -13.88
C SER A 273 4.32 -9.00 -13.75
N GLU A 274 5.07 -8.06 -14.32
CA GLU A 274 4.78 -6.63 -14.25
C GLU A 274 3.52 -6.26 -15.01
N THR A 275 3.41 -6.74 -16.26
CA THR A 275 2.24 -6.51 -17.09
C THR A 275 1.00 -7.19 -16.50
N ASN A 276 1.11 -8.42 -15.99
CA ASN A 276 -0.01 -9.12 -15.35
C ASN A 276 -0.51 -8.38 -14.11
N LYS A 277 0.39 -7.85 -13.29
CA LYS A 277 0.04 -7.03 -12.13
C LYS A 277 -0.68 -5.74 -12.55
N PHE A 278 -0.14 -5.04 -13.55
CA PHE A 278 -0.74 -3.82 -14.07
C PHE A 278 -2.18 -4.05 -14.57
N ILE A 279 -2.40 -5.14 -15.31
CA ILE A 279 -3.73 -5.55 -15.79
C ILE A 279 -4.68 -5.83 -14.63
N GLN A 280 -4.26 -6.58 -13.60
CA GLN A 280 -5.10 -6.91 -12.45
C GLN A 280 -5.56 -5.66 -11.69
N ILE A 281 -4.65 -4.70 -11.50
CA ILE A 281 -4.96 -3.43 -10.84
C ILE A 281 -5.94 -2.62 -11.69
N LEU A 282 -5.70 -2.48 -12.99
CA LEU A 282 -6.61 -1.75 -13.88
C LEU A 282 -7.99 -2.43 -13.98
N ASP A 283 -8.07 -3.76 -14.09
CA ASP A 283 -9.34 -4.50 -14.10
C ASP A 283 -10.18 -4.23 -12.86
N LYS A 284 -9.54 -4.19 -11.67
CA LYS A 284 -10.18 -3.81 -10.41
C LYS A 284 -10.81 -2.42 -10.50
N HIS A 285 -10.07 -1.41 -10.97
CA HIS A 285 -10.58 -0.04 -11.09
C HIS A 285 -11.67 0.11 -12.16
N PHE A 286 -11.53 -0.56 -13.31
CA PHE A 286 -12.50 -0.48 -14.41
C PHE A 286 -13.84 -1.16 -14.07
N ARG A 287 -13.86 -2.14 -13.16
CA ARG A 287 -15.10 -2.74 -12.66
C ARG A 287 -15.99 -1.77 -11.89
N GLU A 288 -15.46 -0.62 -11.46
CA GLU A 288 -16.24 0.43 -10.80
C GLU A 288 -16.94 1.38 -11.80
N LEU A 289 -16.62 1.29 -13.10
CA LEU A 289 -17.32 2.07 -14.12
C LEU A 289 -18.78 1.62 -14.28
N PRO A 290 -19.72 2.53 -14.56
CA PRO A 290 -21.13 2.19 -14.80
C PRO A 290 -21.38 1.57 -16.19
N LEU A 291 -20.43 0.79 -16.68
CA LEU A 291 -20.43 0.15 -17.99
C LEU A 291 -20.38 -1.37 -17.84
N HIS A 292 -20.81 -2.08 -18.88
CA HIS A 292 -20.70 -3.54 -18.89
C HIS A 292 -19.23 -3.98 -18.92
N ALA A 293 -18.79 -4.78 -17.95
CA ALA A 293 -17.42 -5.29 -17.92
C ALA A 293 -17.25 -6.52 -18.83
N ARG A 294 -16.60 -6.36 -19.99
CA ARG A 294 -16.26 -7.50 -20.88
C ARG A 294 -14.99 -8.24 -20.41
N GLY A 295 -14.20 -7.60 -19.55
CA GLY A 295 -13.02 -8.16 -18.89
C GLY A 295 -11.72 -7.92 -19.64
N CYS A 296 -10.73 -8.76 -19.34
CA CYS A 296 -9.37 -8.66 -19.87
C CYS A 296 -9.09 -9.78 -20.87
N THR A 297 -8.41 -9.48 -21.97
CA THR A 297 -8.11 -10.47 -23.02
C THR A 297 -6.68 -10.34 -23.52
N SER A 298 -5.97 -11.47 -23.53
CA SER A 298 -4.65 -11.60 -24.15
C SER A 298 -4.79 -11.56 -25.67
N ALA A 299 -4.20 -10.55 -26.30
CA ALA A 299 -4.12 -10.41 -27.75
C ALA A 299 -2.83 -11.10 -28.28
N ILE A 300 -2.47 -12.27 -27.78
CA ILE A 300 -1.23 -12.98 -28.17
C ILE A 300 -1.56 -14.15 -29.11
N PRO A 301 -0.81 -14.37 -30.21
CA PRO A 301 -0.95 -15.55 -31.04
C PRO A 301 -0.61 -16.86 -30.29
N PRO A 302 -1.33 -17.97 -30.51
CA PRO A 302 -2.50 -18.11 -31.39
C PRO A 302 -3.74 -17.43 -30.81
N PHE A 303 -4.44 -16.65 -31.65
CA PHE A 303 -5.63 -15.91 -31.21
C PHE A 303 -6.81 -16.84 -30.96
N ASN A 304 -7.38 -16.76 -29.75
CA ASN A 304 -8.62 -17.44 -29.36
C ASN A 304 -9.80 -16.50 -29.60
N GLY A 305 -10.74 -16.86 -30.48
CA GLY A 305 -11.92 -16.03 -30.81
C GLY A 305 -11.80 -15.33 -32.17
N ASP A 306 -12.25 -14.06 -32.25
CA ASP A 306 -12.19 -13.26 -33.49
C ASP A 306 -10.73 -12.94 -33.86
N ARG A 307 -10.16 -13.81 -34.69
CA ARG A 307 -8.75 -13.77 -35.08
C ARG A 307 -8.39 -12.50 -35.84
N ALA A 308 -9.31 -11.94 -36.62
CA ALA A 308 -9.02 -10.76 -37.45
C ALA A 308 -8.95 -9.51 -36.58
N TRP A 309 -9.88 -9.39 -35.62
CA TRP A 309 -9.90 -8.26 -34.70
C TRP A 309 -8.77 -8.33 -33.67
N LEU A 310 -8.54 -9.48 -33.04
CA LEU A 310 -7.42 -9.66 -32.10
C LEU A 310 -6.06 -9.41 -32.78
N LYS A 311 -5.92 -9.69 -34.08
CA LYS A 311 -4.72 -9.33 -34.84
C LYS A 311 -4.54 -7.82 -34.96
N ARG A 312 -5.61 -7.02 -35.10
CA ARG A 312 -5.51 -5.55 -35.14
C ARG A 312 -5.07 -4.99 -33.80
N VAL A 313 -5.70 -5.45 -32.71
CA VAL A 313 -5.29 -5.10 -31.34
C VAL A 313 -3.83 -5.47 -31.11
N TRP A 314 -3.43 -6.71 -31.45
CA TRP A 314 -2.05 -7.15 -31.33
C TRP A 314 -1.09 -6.27 -32.14
N ASN A 315 -1.44 -5.90 -33.38
CA ASN A 315 -0.61 -5.02 -34.20
C ASN A 315 -0.38 -3.65 -33.56
N CYS A 316 -1.34 -3.12 -32.79
CA CYS A 316 -1.12 -1.89 -32.02
C CYS A 316 -0.04 -2.12 -30.96
N ILE A 317 -0.21 -3.10 -30.07
CA ILE A 317 0.57 -3.14 -28.82
C ILE A 317 1.73 -4.15 -28.79
N ASN A 318 1.97 -4.95 -29.83
CA ASN A 318 2.95 -6.05 -29.77
C ASN A 318 4.42 -5.60 -29.67
N ALA A 319 4.80 -4.47 -30.28
CA ALA A 319 6.20 -4.05 -30.34
C ALA A 319 6.56 -3.06 -29.23
N CYS A 320 5.59 -2.66 -28.40
CA CYS A 320 5.87 -1.89 -27.19
C CYS A 320 6.68 -2.75 -26.22
N LYS A 321 7.82 -2.26 -25.73
CA LYS A 321 8.78 -2.95 -24.85
C LYS A 321 8.49 -2.76 -23.36
N ILE A 322 7.65 -1.79 -23.03
CA ILE A 322 7.18 -1.46 -21.69
C ILE A 322 5.83 -2.14 -21.37
N PRO A 323 5.41 -2.23 -20.09
CA PRO A 323 4.06 -2.66 -19.73
C PRO A 323 3.02 -1.82 -20.47
N THR A 324 2.23 -2.47 -21.33
CA THR A 324 1.34 -1.78 -22.28
C THR A 324 -0.03 -2.40 -22.27
N ILE A 325 -1.06 -1.54 -22.22
CA ILE A 325 -2.45 -1.93 -22.43
C ILE A 325 -3.02 -1.26 -23.67
N LEU A 326 -4.04 -1.89 -24.26
CA LEU A 326 -5.01 -1.22 -25.13
C LEU A 326 -6.38 -1.32 -24.46
N PHE A 327 -6.99 -0.17 -24.18
CA PHE A 327 -8.28 -0.09 -23.53
C PHE A 327 -9.34 0.39 -24.51
N GLU A 328 -10.32 -0.46 -24.76
CA GLU A 328 -11.54 -0.14 -25.48
C GLU A 328 -12.58 0.34 -24.46
N SER A 329 -12.63 1.65 -24.20
CA SER A 329 -13.27 2.23 -23.02
C SER A 329 -14.80 2.10 -22.99
N CYS A 330 -15.46 2.14 -24.16
CA CYS A 330 -16.89 1.83 -24.35
C CYS A 330 -17.19 1.62 -25.84
N PHE A 331 -18.45 1.37 -26.23
CA PHE A 331 -18.84 1.26 -27.66
C PHE A 331 -19.43 2.56 -28.21
N ILE A 332 -18.76 3.20 -29.17
CA ILE A 332 -19.29 4.38 -29.90
C ILE A 332 -20.57 4.04 -30.66
N SER A 333 -20.65 2.84 -31.23
CA SER A 333 -21.82 2.35 -31.96
C SER A 333 -23.06 2.11 -31.09
N ASN A 334 -22.91 2.08 -29.77
CA ASN A 334 -24.01 1.92 -28.83
C ASN A 334 -24.46 3.27 -28.30
N ASP A 335 -25.70 3.66 -28.55
CA ASP A 335 -26.18 4.99 -28.19
C ASP A 335 -26.17 5.25 -26.67
N GLN A 336 -26.31 4.23 -25.81
CA GLN A 336 -26.27 4.41 -24.37
C GLN A 336 -24.85 4.67 -23.86
N ASP A 337 -23.89 3.85 -24.27
CA ASP A 337 -22.47 4.05 -23.96
C ASP A 337 -21.99 5.40 -24.52
N CYS A 338 -22.30 5.68 -25.79
CA CYS A 338 -21.89 6.90 -26.47
C CYS A 338 -22.51 8.16 -25.86
N GLN A 339 -23.78 8.12 -25.42
CA GLN A 339 -24.43 9.23 -24.72
C GLN A 339 -23.79 9.45 -23.35
N TRP A 340 -23.46 8.39 -22.61
CA TRP A 340 -22.77 8.49 -21.32
C TRP A 340 -21.36 9.07 -21.48
N LEU A 341 -20.60 8.58 -22.46
CA LEU A 341 -19.28 9.12 -22.81
C LEU A 341 -19.35 10.62 -23.10
N LYS A 342 -20.32 11.04 -23.94
CA LYS A 342 -20.55 12.44 -24.30
C LYS A 342 -20.92 13.32 -23.10
N ASN A 343 -21.65 12.75 -22.14
CA ASN A 343 -22.11 13.46 -20.94
C ASN A 343 -21.07 13.47 -19.80
N GLY A 344 -19.78 13.30 -20.11
CA GLY A 344 -18.69 13.41 -19.16
C GLY A 344 -18.08 12.08 -18.71
N GLY A 345 -18.57 10.94 -19.21
CA GLY A 345 -18.05 9.62 -18.88
C GLY A 345 -16.55 9.44 -19.14
N TYR A 346 -15.99 10.16 -20.13
CA TYR A 346 -14.53 10.14 -20.40
C TYR A 346 -13.69 10.62 -19.20
N LYS A 347 -14.23 11.50 -18.35
CA LYS A 347 -13.54 11.94 -17.13
C LYS A 347 -13.52 10.87 -16.05
N GLU A 348 -14.62 10.12 -15.93
CA GLU A 348 -14.70 8.96 -15.02
C GLU A 348 -13.73 7.87 -15.48
N ILE A 349 -13.66 7.60 -16.78
CA ILE A 349 -12.66 6.67 -17.35
C ILE A 349 -11.25 7.14 -17.04
N ALA A 350 -10.91 8.40 -17.36
CA ALA A 350 -9.61 8.98 -17.07
C ALA A 350 -9.24 8.86 -15.59
N GLN A 351 -10.18 9.12 -14.68
CA GLN A 351 -9.96 8.98 -13.24
C GLN A 351 -9.63 7.53 -12.86
N LYS A 352 -10.37 6.53 -13.37
CA LYS A 352 -10.09 5.10 -13.08
C LYS A 352 -8.75 4.64 -13.65
N ILE A 353 -8.37 5.14 -14.82
CA ILE A 353 -7.02 4.92 -15.36
C ILE A 353 -5.97 5.53 -14.43
N CYS A 354 -6.17 6.77 -13.96
CA CYS A 354 -5.24 7.44 -13.05
C CYS A 354 -5.11 6.70 -11.71
N ASP A 355 -6.22 6.24 -11.13
CA ASP A 355 -6.23 5.51 -9.86
C ASP A 355 -5.48 4.18 -10.00
N GLY A 356 -5.70 3.45 -11.10
CA GLY A 356 -4.98 2.20 -11.38
C GLY A 356 -3.50 2.41 -11.71
N VAL A 357 -3.14 3.48 -12.42
CA VAL A 357 -1.74 3.84 -12.69
C VAL A 357 -1.03 4.24 -11.41
N ARG A 358 -1.65 5.06 -10.55
CA ARG A 358 -1.11 5.42 -9.24
C ARG A 358 -0.94 4.19 -8.38
N GLU A 359 -1.94 3.33 -8.28
CA GLU A 359 -1.82 2.08 -7.53
C GLU A 359 -0.71 1.21 -8.10
N TYR A 360 -0.61 1.04 -9.43
CA TYR A 360 0.44 0.22 -10.02
C TYR A 360 1.85 0.78 -9.76
N LEU A 361 2.04 2.09 -9.81
CA LEU A 361 3.36 2.75 -9.72
C LEU A 361 3.75 3.11 -8.27
N GLN A 362 2.78 3.41 -7.40
CA GLN A 362 2.97 3.75 -5.98
C GLN A 362 2.71 2.60 -5.02
N ASP A 363 2.15 1.47 -5.48
CA ASP A 363 2.24 0.23 -4.72
C ASP A 363 3.73 0.03 -4.39
N PRO A 364 4.11 -0.20 -3.11
CA PRO A 364 5.51 -0.32 -2.64
C PRO A 364 6.36 -1.38 -3.36
N ILE A 365 5.82 -2.01 -4.40
CA ILE A 365 6.49 -2.92 -5.32
C ILE A 365 7.03 -2.19 -6.58
N ASN A 366 6.62 -0.96 -6.94
CA ASN A 366 7.04 -0.29 -8.19
C ASN A 366 7.76 1.07 -8.07
N SER A 367 7.85 1.66 -6.89
CA SER A 367 8.89 2.64 -6.59
C SER A 367 10.07 1.93 -5.93
N ILE A 368 11.26 2.06 -6.54
CA ILE A 368 12.57 1.48 -6.19
C ILE A 368 12.86 0.22 -7.04
N ASN A 369 14.01 0.19 -7.70
CA ASN A 369 14.72 -1.08 -7.97
C ASN A 369 14.93 -1.73 -6.61
N THR A 370 13.93 -2.46 -6.09
CA THR A 370 13.79 -2.76 -4.66
C THR A 370 15.10 -3.28 -4.15
N VAL A 371 15.78 -2.46 -3.34
CA VAL A 371 16.89 -2.96 -2.55
C VAL A 371 16.24 -3.96 -1.60
N LEU A 372 16.27 -5.24 -1.96
CA LEU A 372 15.78 -6.36 -1.18
C LEU A 372 16.37 -6.28 0.23
N TYR A 373 17.66 -5.94 0.31
CA TYR A 373 18.38 -5.66 1.53
C TYR A 373 19.74 -5.04 1.24
N THR A 374 20.32 -4.43 2.28
CA THR A 374 21.73 -4.06 2.26
C THR A 374 22.54 -5.25 2.76
N ALA A 375 23.68 -5.52 2.14
CA ALA A 375 24.65 -6.49 2.62
C ALA A 375 26.06 -5.88 2.64
N GLU A 376 26.98 -6.51 3.35
CA GLU A 376 28.39 -6.14 3.39
C GLU A 376 29.22 -7.22 2.69
N VAL A 377 30.17 -6.82 1.85
CA VAL A 377 31.10 -7.74 1.19
C VAL A 377 32.01 -8.41 2.22
N ASN A 378 32.08 -9.73 2.17
CA ASN A 378 32.88 -10.59 3.03
C ASN A 378 33.41 -11.79 2.24
N ASP A 379 34.39 -11.54 1.37
CA ASP A 379 35.09 -12.56 0.59
C ASP A 379 36.31 -13.07 1.38
N PRO A 380 36.50 -14.39 1.60
CA PRO A 380 37.70 -14.92 2.23
C PRO A 380 38.99 -14.67 1.43
N GLU A 381 38.89 -14.38 0.13
CA GLU A 381 40.01 -14.05 -0.76
C GLU A 381 39.74 -12.70 -1.49
N PRO A 382 39.75 -11.56 -0.78
CA PRO A 382 39.37 -10.27 -1.37
C PRO A 382 40.35 -9.82 -2.46
N PRO A 383 39.90 -9.03 -3.48
CA PRO A 383 38.58 -8.41 -3.61
C PRO A 383 37.54 -9.26 -4.38
N LEU A 384 36.26 -9.10 -4.01
CA LEU A 384 35.11 -9.74 -4.65
C LEU A 384 34.86 -9.20 -6.06
N ASN A 385 34.73 -10.09 -7.04
CA ASN A 385 34.43 -9.71 -8.43
C ASN A 385 32.93 -9.41 -8.64
N VAL A 386 32.63 -8.27 -9.26
CA VAL A 386 31.31 -7.90 -9.76
C VAL A 386 31.24 -8.27 -11.24
N ARG A 387 30.21 -9.01 -11.67
CA ARG A 387 30.09 -9.55 -13.03
C ARG A 387 28.88 -9.01 -13.78
N SER A 388 28.91 -9.05 -15.10
CA SER A 388 27.78 -8.59 -15.93
C SER A 388 26.55 -9.52 -15.88
N GLY A 389 26.71 -10.75 -15.40
CA GLY A 389 25.65 -11.75 -15.27
C GLY A 389 25.93 -12.74 -14.12
N ALA A 390 24.93 -13.52 -13.75
CA ALA A 390 24.98 -14.47 -12.65
C ALA A 390 25.79 -15.74 -13.00
N GLY A 391 27.09 -15.72 -12.78
CA GLY A 391 27.97 -16.86 -13.05
C GLY A 391 29.43 -16.48 -13.27
N THR A 392 30.35 -17.42 -13.05
CA THR A 392 31.81 -17.19 -13.21
C THR A 392 32.26 -17.05 -14.67
N THR A 393 31.42 -17.44 -15.63
CA THR A 393 31.65 -17.32 -17.08
C THR A 393 31.35 -15.92 -17.61
N HIS A 394 30.63 -15.08 -16.85
CA HIS A 394 30.33 -13.71 -17.26
C HIS A 394 31.53 -12.77 -17.01
N PRO A 395 31.76 -11.78 -17.90
CA PRO A 395 32.81 -10.77 -17.73
C PRO A 395 32.75 -10.07 -16.37
N VAL A 396 33.92 -9.78 -15.81
CA VAL A 396 34.07 -8.95 -14.61
C VAL A 396 33.93 -7.48 -15.01
N VAL A 397 33.00 -6.77 -14.40
CA VAL A 397 32.69 -5.34 -14.63
C VAL A 397 33.18 -4.45 -13.49
N GLY A 398 33.63 -5.03 -12.37
CA GLY A 398 34.17 -4.30 -11.23
C GLY A 398 34.68 -5.22 -10.13
N LYS A 399 35.24 -4.62 -9.07
CA LYS A 399 35.75 -5.34 -7.88
C LYS A 399 35.40 -4.56 -6.61
N LEU A 400 35.12 -5.28 -5.52
CA LEU A 400 34.74 -4.73 -4.22
C LEU A 400 35.63 -5.29 -3.11
N ASN A 401 36.06 -4.44 -2.18
CA ASN A 401 36.81 -4.87 -1.00
C ASN A 401 35.85 -5.35 0.10
N ASN A 402 36.34 -6.16 1.05
CA ASN A 402 35.57 -6.49 2.24
C ASN A 402 35.18 -5.24 3.03
N GLY A 403 34.04 -5.29 3.72
CA GLY A 403 33.46 -4.15 4.42
C GLY A 403 32.69 -3.19 3.51
N THR A 404 32.70 -3.39 2.19
CA THR A 404 31.95 -2.55 1.26
C THR A 404 30.45 -2.88 1.36
N SER A 405 29.62 -1.91 1.70
CA SER A 405 28.17 -2.07 1.67
C SER A 405 27.65 -2.12 0.24
N VAL A 406 26.80 -3.10 -0.05
CA VAL A 406 26.16 -3.32 -1.34
C VAL A 406 24.65 -3.33 -1.20
N LEU A 407 23.96 -2.76 -2.19
CA LEU A 407 22.50 -2.74 -2.24
C LEU A 407 22.02 -3.88 -3.14
N ILE A 408 21.44 -4.91 -2.54
CA ILE A 408 20.97 -6.11 -3.23
C ILE A 408 19.60 -5.83 -3.82
N VAL A 409 19.47 -5.91 -5.13
CA VAL A 409 18.22 -5.63 -5.86
C VAL A 409 17.57 -6.86 -6.48
N GLU A 410 18.27 -8.00 -6.47
CA GLU A 410 17.76 -9.28 -6.96
C GLU A 410 18.53 -10.43 -6.29
N ASP A 411 17.84 -11.53 -6.01
CA ASP A 411 18.44 -12.80 -5.59
C ASP A 411 17.92 -13.88 -6.54
N ASN A 412 18.81 -14.49 -7.32
CA ASN A 412 18.40 -15.48 -8.31
C ASN A 412 18.13 -16.88 -7.73
N GLN A 413 18.22 -17.04 -6.40
CA GLN A 413 18.09 -18.30 -5.67
C GLN A 413 19.11 -19.40 -6.04
N ALA A 414 20.01 -19.12 -6.98
CA ALA A 414 21.08 -20.00 -7.45
C ALA A 414 22.47 -19.55 -6.94
N GLY A 415 22.50 -18.80 -5.84
CA GLY A 415 23.73 -18.37 -5.17
C GLY A 415 24.35 -17.08 -5.69
N TRP A 416 23.65 -16.32 -6.55
CA TRP A 416 24.08 -15.01 -7.03
C TRP A 416 23.03 -13.94 -6.70
N VAL A 417 23.53 -12.75 -6.39
CA VAL A 417 22.71 -11.58 -6.07
C VAL A 417 23.10 -10.44 -6.99
N ARG A 418 22.10 -9.72 -7.52
CA ARG A 418 22.33 -8.52 -8.32
C ARG A 418 22.42 -7.33 -7.39
N ILE A 419 23.48 -6.56 -7.53
CA ILE A 419 23.72 -5.32 -6.79
C ILE A 419 23.50 -4.11 -7.69
N SER A 420 22.95 -3.03 -7.12
CA SER A 420 22.79 -1.74 -7.79
C SER A 420 23.85 -0.71 -7.39
N SER A 421 24.52 -0.92 -6.26
CA SER A 421 25.54 -0.03 -5.69
C SER A 421 26.59 -0.86 -4.93
N PRO A 422 27.88 -0.44 -4.91
CA PRO A 422 28.43 0.76 -5.57
C PRO A 422 28.74 0.54 -7.06
N ILE A 423 28.72 -0.71 -7.54
CA ILE A 423 28.92 -1.08 -8.94
C ILE A 423 27.75 -1.96 -9.36
N LYS A 424 27.02 -1.58 -10.41
CA LYS A 424 25.91 -2.39 -10.92
C LYS A 424 26.44 -3.69 -11.51
N GLY A 425 25.90 -4.82 -11.05
CA GLY A 425 26.27 -6.14 -11.58
C GLY A 425 25.89 -7.27 -10.62
N TRP A 426 26.48 -8.44 -10.80
CA TRP A 426 26.20 -9.65 -10.03
C TRP A 426 27.40 -10.06 -9.18
N VAL A 427 27.15 -10.44 -7.93
CA VAL A 427 28.15 -10.98 -7.01
C VAL A 427 27.68 -12.31 -6.43
N ALA A 428 28.60 -13.15 -5.97
CA ALA A 428 28.26 -14.41 -5.34
C ALA A 428 27.69 -14.14 -3.93
N LYS A 429 26.46 -14.60 -3.66
CA LYS A 429 25.70 -14.33 -2.43
C LYS A 429 26.46 -14.75 -1.17
N ARG A 430 27.15 -15.87 -1.22
CA ARG A 430 27.93 -16.44 -0.10
C ARG A 430 29.07 -15.54 0.41
N TYR A 431 29.46 -14.52 -0.37
CA TYR A 431 30.49 -13.55 0.01
C TYR A 431 29.87 -12.20 0.40
N THR A 432 28.60 -12.20 0.81
CA THR A 432 27.88 -11.04 1.29
C THR A 432 27.17 -11.39 2.60
N ASN A 433 27.20 -10.48 3.57
CA ASN A 433 26.51 -10.60 4.85
C ASN A 433 25.38 -9.57 4.94
N ARG A 434 24.13 -10.00 5.09
CA ARG A 434 22.97 -9.08 5.16
C ARG A 434 23.04 -8.19 6.42
N LEU A 435 22.84 -6.89 6.27
CA LEU A 435 22.79 -5.92 7.35
C LEU A 435 21.34 -5.69 7.81
N GLY A 436 21.06 -5.81 9.11
CA GLY A 436 19.82 -5.31 9.74
C GLY A 436 18.59 -6.23 9.83
N ALA A 437 18.71 -7.56 9.71
CA ALA A 437 17.55 -8.46 9.91
C ALA A 437 17.11 -8.50 11.40
N LYS A 438 15.88 -8.06 11.70
CA LYS A 438 15.20 -8.30 12.99
C LYS A 438 14.46 -9.64 12.94
N GLU A 439 14.46 -10.40 14.05
CA GLU A 439 13.70 -11.66 14.15
C GLU A 439 12.19 -11.40 14.00
N ARG A 440 11.48 -12.27 13.25
CA ARG A 440 10.03 -12.19 13.12
C ARG A 440 9.32 -12.89 14.27
N LEU A 441 8.15 -12.39 14.64
CA LEU A 441 7.28 -12.98 15.66
C LEU A 441 5.88 -13.24 15.11
N LEU A 442 5.23 -14.28 15.64
CA LEU A 442 3.82 -14.56 15.38
C LEU A 442 2.94 -13.97 16.49
N HIS A 443 1.75 -13.51 16.12
CA HIS A 443 0.75 -13.00 17.06
C HIS A 443 -0.61 -13.60 16.73
N LEU A 444 -1.23 -14.24 17.72
CA LEU A 444 -2.53 -14.88 17.61
C LEU A 444 -3.54 -14.16 18.49
N VAL A 445 -4.61 -13.64 17.89
CA VAL A 445 -5.69 -12.93 18.58
C VAL A 445 -7.04 -13.57 18.29
N ARG A 446 -7.98 -13.44 19.24
CA ARG A 446 -9.36 -13.90 19.04
C ARG A 446 -10.19 -12.88 18.27
N THR A 447 -11.23 -13.36 17.59
CA THR A 447 -12.26 -12.50 17.00
C THR A 447 -13.63 -12.86 17.58
N ASP A 448 -14.60 -11.97 17.38
CA ASP A 448 -15.99 -12.25 17.76
C ASP A 448 -16.74 -13.10 16.74
N GLN A 449 -16.16 -13.30 15.55
CA GLN A 449 -16.77 -14.05 14.47
C GLN A 449 -16.64 -15.55 14.70
N THR A 450 -17.66 -16.29 14.27
CA THR A 450 -17.70 -17.75 14.29
C THR A 450 -17.88 -18.23 12.85
N ASP A 451 -17.21 -19.31 12.49
CA ASP A 451 -17.44 -19.97 11.20
C ASP A 451 -18.73 -20.79 11.16
N GLU A 452 -19.05 -21.32 9.99
CA GLU A 452 -20.25 -22.13 9.74
C GLU A 452 -20.33 -23.43 10.57
N TYR A 453 -19.21 -23.87 11.15
CA TYR A 453 -19.13 -25.08 11.96
C TYR A 453 -19.10 -24.79 13.47
N GLY A 454 -19.23 -23.52 13.86
CA GLY A 454 -19.31 -23.11 15.27
C GLY A 454 -17.96 -22.81 15.92
N CYS A 455 -16.84 -22.84 15.20
CA CYS A 455 -15.55 -22.40 15.77
C CYS A 455 -15.38 -20.89 15.63
N LYS A 456 -14.95 -20.22 16.70
CA LYS A 456 -14.47 -18.84 16.68
C LYS A 456 -13.26 -18.71 15.75
N TRP A 457 -13.33 -17.72 14.86
CA TRP A 457 -12.19 -17.31 14.06
C TRP A 457 -11.14 -16.64 14.93
N LEU A 458 -9.89 -17.02 14.70
CA LEU A 458 -8.70 -16.40 15.28
C LEU A 458 -7.87 -15.81 14.15
N ILE A 459 -7.14 -14.73 14.42
CA ILE A 459 -6.23 -14.12 13.46
C ILE A 459 -4.81 -14.45 13.90
N LEU A 460 -4.12 -15.24 13.08
CA LEU A 460 -2.68 -15.48 13.20
C LEU A 460 -1.95 -14.50 12.27
N SER A 461 -1.00 -13.75 12.80
CA SER A 461 -0.27 -12.73 12.06
C SER A 461 1.23 -12.80 12.27
N ILE A 462 2.01 -12.36 11.29
CA ILE A 462 3.48 -12.31 11.35
C ILE A 462 3.99 -10.86 11.33
N HIS A 463 5.00 -10.56 12.15
CA HIS A 463 5.49 -9.20 12.40
C HIS A 463 7.03 -9.12 12.35
N ASN A 464 7.59 -7.96 11.97
CA ASN A 464 9.04 -7.67 11.99
C ASN A 464 9.54 -7.04 13.32
N GLY A 465 8.84 -7.30 14.43
CA GLY A 465 9.13 -6.72 15.75
C GLY A 465 8.33 -5.45 16.12
N ASP A 466 7.60 -4.88 15.16
CA ASP A 466 6.63 -3.80 15.38
C ASP A 466 5.19 -4.37 15.31
N PHE A 467 4.23 -3.79 16.02
CA PHE A 467 2.85 -4.34 16.15
C PHE A 467 1.99 -4.29 14.87
N ASN A 468 2.53 -3.84 13.74
CA ASN A 468 1.86 -3.91 12.44
C ASN A 468 2.10 -5.28 11.77
N PRO A 469 1.04 -6.03 11.43
CA PRO A 469 1.20 -7.34 10.81
C PRO A 469 1.63 -7.20 9.34
N ILE A 470 2.61 -7.99 8.92
CA ILE A 470 3.04 -8.16 7.53
C ILE A 470 1.95 -8.91 6.75
N GLU A 471 1.43 -9.96 7.37
CA GLU A 471 0.37 -10.81 6.82
C GLU A 471 -0.44 -11.41 7.97
N SER A 472 -1.71 -11.68 7.70
CA SER A 472 -2.65 -12.31 8.61
C SER A 472 -3.40 -13.47 7.93
N ILE A 473 -3.69 -14.51 8.71
CA ILE A 473 -4.39 -15.72 8.29
C ILE A 473 -5.46 -16.05 9.33
N ASN A 474 -6.67 -16.36 8.86
CA ASN A 474 -7.74 -16.86 9.70
C ASN A 474 -7.50 -18.33 10.05
N VAL A 475 -7.48 -18.64 11.35
CA VAL A 475 -7.25 -19.98 11.89
C VAL A 475 -8.26 -20.27 12.99
N VAL A 476 -8.27 -21.51 13.48
CA VAL A 476 -9.09 -21.92 14.61
C VAL A 476 -8.27 -22.64 15.68
N SER A 477 -8.79 -22.66 16.90
CA SER A 477 -8.24 -23.46 17.99
C SER A 477 -9.33 -23.89 18.95
N GLY A 478 -9.24 -25.11 19.46
CA GLY A 478 -10.29 -25.74 20.24
C GLY A 478 -11.46 -26.22 19.37
N ILE A 479 -12.40 -26.93 19.98
CA ILE A 479 -13.64 -27.39 19.32
C ILE A 479 -14.84 -26.49 19.72
N PRO A 480 -15.90 -26.37 18.90
CA PRO A 480 -16.98 -25.39 19.09
C PRO A 480 -17.56 -25.31 20.50
N SER A 481 -17.84 -26.46 21.12
CA SER A 481 -18.47 -26.55 22.44
C SER A 481 -17.52 -26.34 23.62
N LYS A 482 -16.22 -26.12 23.36
CA LYS A 482 -15.15 -26.02 24.36
C LYS A 482 -14.26 -24.79 24.17
N GLN A 483 -14.66 -23.79 23.38
CA GLN A 483 -13.86 -22.57 23.17
C GLN A 483 -13.91 -21.60 24.35
N VAL A 484 -13.23 -21.98 25.43
CA VAL A 484 -12.97 -21.13 26.59
C VAL A 484 -11.56 -20.56 26.46
N PHE A 485 -11.46 -19.23 26.34
CA PHE A 485 -10.20 -18.50 26.18
C PHE A 485 -9.71 -18.01 27.54
N GLU A 486 -8.50 -18.40 27.96
CA GLU A 486 -8.01 -18.19 29.33
C GLU A 486 -6.49 -18.01 29.38
N LYS A 487 -5.96 -17.47 30.49
CA LYS A 487 -4.51 -17.40 30.78
C LYS A 487 -3.90 -18.73 31.26
N GLY A 488 -4.72 -19.77 31.39
CA GLY A 488 -4.39 -21.03 32.04
C GLY A 488 -5.20 -21.20 33.33
N SER A 489 -6.35 -21.86 33.24
CA SER A 489 -7.20 -22.26 34.38
C SER A 489 -6.74 -23.60 34.99
N PRO A 490 -7.11 -23.94 36.24
CA PRO A 490 -7.01 -25.31 36.75
C PRO A 490 -7.70 -26.37 35.86
N ASP A 491 -8.73 -25.98 35.09
CA ASP A 491 -9.48 -26.86 34.17
C ASP A 491 -8.78 -27.09 32.81
N ASN A 492 -7.67 -26.39 32.60
CA ASN A 492 -6.90 -26.41 31.36
C ASN A 492 -5.96 -27.64 31.32
N GLN A 493 -6.53 -28.84 31.35
CA GLN A 493 -5.82 -30.13 31.37
C GLN A 493 -5.60 -30.71 29.96
N PRO A 494 -4.62 -31.62 29.77
CA PRO A 494 -4.48 -32.38 28.53
C PRO A 494 -5.81 -33.00 28.07
N GLY A 495 -6.15 -32.82 26.79
CA GLY A 495 -7.40 -33.36 26.22
C GLY A 495 -8.66 -32.52 26.46
N CYS A 496 -8.56 -31.33 27.07
CA CYS A 496 -9.73 -30.45 27.28
C CYS A 496 -10.37 -29.91 25.99
N CYS A 497 -9.66 -29.99 24.86
CA CYS A 497 -10.07 -29.46 23.55
C CYS A 497 -10.40 -27.97 23.53
N GLN A 498 -9.87 -27.21 24.50
CA GLN A 498 -9.94 -25.75 24.54
C GLN A 498 -8.87 -25.13 23.63
N PRO A 499 -9.02 -23.86 23.22
CA PRO A 499 -7.97 -23.06 22.59
C PRO A 499 -6.64 -23.08 23.36
N LEU A 500 -5.56 -22.65 22.72
CA LEU A 500 -4.30 -22.41 23.43
C LEU A 500 -4.51 -21.41 24.58
N PRO A 501 -3.86 -21.61 25.73
CA PRO A 501 -3.83 -20.59 26.78
C PRO A 501 -3.13 -19.30 26.30
N GLN A 502 -3.55 -18.15 26.82
CA GLN A 502 -2.88 -16.88 26.58
C GLN A 502 -1.46 -16.95 27.17
N GLY A 503 -0.47 -16.54 26.38
CA GLY A 503 0.91 -16.58 26.81
C GLY A 503 1.90 -16.50 25.65
N LYS A 504 3.18 -16.65 25.99
CA LYS A 504 4.27 -16.69 25.01
C LYS A 504 4.67 -18.13 24.76
N TYR A 505 4.97 -18.43 23.51
CA TYR A 505 5.38 -19.74 23.03
C TYR A 505 6.66 -19.59 22.21
N SER A 506 7.55 -20.57 22.30
CA SER A 506 8.60 -20.76 21.31
C SER A 506 8.03 -21.49 20.10
N VAL A 507 8.52 -21.16 18.91
CA VAL A 507 8.16 -21.79 17.65
C VAL A 507 9.39 -22.50 17.12
N LYS A 508 9.28 -23.79 16.82
CA LYS A 508 10.40 -24.49 16.18
C LYS A 508 10.53 -23.99 14.74
N PRO A 509 11.71 -23.51 14.30
CA PRO A 509 11.91 -22.94 12.96
C PRO A 509 11.91 -24.00 11.85
N ARG A 510 11.74 -25.28 12.20
CA ARG A 510 11.71 -26.40 11.27
C ARG A 510 10.28 -26.87 11.05
N ILE A 511 9.93 -27.06 9.78
CA ILE A 511 8.65 -27.65 9.36
C ILE A 511 8.83 -29.17 9.19
N ASP A 512 7.98 -29.93 9.88
CA ASP A 512 7.91 -31.39 9.70
C ASP A 512 6.83 -31.75 8.68
N TRP A 513 7.16 -32.68 7.76
CA TRP A 513 6.30 -33.09 6.66
C TRP A 513 5.96 -34.58 6.72
N ALA A 514 4.68 -34.91 6.56
CA ALA A 514 4.21 -36.31 6.64
C ALA A 514 4.66 -37.18 5.45
N GLY A 515 4.96 -36.57 4.30
CA GLY A 515 5.29 -37.27 3.05
C GLY A 515 6.39 -36.61 2.24
N GLY A 516 7.33 -35.95 2.92
CA GLY A 516 8.42 -35.16 2.31
C GLY A 516 8.06 -33.69 2.06
N THR A 517 9.08 -32.84 1.99
CA THR A 517 8.94 -31.39 1.81
C THR A 517 8.08 -31.06 0.59
N GLY A 518 7.05 -30.23 0.77
CA GLY A 518 6.15 -29.79 -0.31
C GLY A 518 4.99 -30.74 -0.61
N ASN A 519 4.89 -31.91 0.04
CA ASN A 519 3.81 -32.87 -0.19
C ASN A 519 2.55 -32.54 0.61
N TYR A 520 1.71 -31.65 0.08
CA TYR A 520 0.44 -31.24 0.70
C TYR A 520 -0.71 -32.27 0.62
N ASN A 521 -0.44 -33.46 0.11
CA ASN A 521 -1.43 -34.54 0.01
C ASN A 521 -1.20 -35.66 1.03
N ALA A 522 -0.06 -35.63 1.74
CA ALA A 522 0.21 -36.54 2.85
C ALA A 522 -0.55 -36.13 4.14
N SER A 523 -0.52 -36.99 5.15
CA SER A 523 -1.13 -36.72 6.46
C SER A 523 -0.36 -37.47 7.54
N PHE A 524 -0.15 -36.81 8.69
CA PHE A 524 0.44 -37.43 9.88
C PHE A 524 -0.52 -38.38 10.61
N GLY A 525 -1.80 -38.43 10.21
CA GLY A 525 -2.82 -39.27 10.81
C GLY A 525 -4.17 -38.56 10.92
N PRO A 526 -5.17 -39.21 11.54
CA PRO A 526 -6.50 -38.63 11.73
C PRO A 526 -6.45 -37.26 12.42
N GLY A 527 -7.04 -36.24 11.79
CA GLY A 527 -7.05 -34.87 12.32
C GLY A 527 -5.75 -34.08 12.16
N LEU A 528 -4.71 -34.67 11.56
CA LEU A 528 -3.42 -34.01 11.31
C LEU A 528 -3.12 -33.94 9.81
N GLY A 529 -2.89 -32.71 9.35
CA GLY A 529 -2.56 -32.42 7.95
C GLY A 529 -1.19 -32.90 7.47
N PRO A 530 -0.75 -32.41 6.29
CA PRO A 530 0.55 -32.76 5.71
C PRO A 530 1.75 -32.11 6.42
N VAL A 531 1.49 -31.09 7.24
CA VAL A 531 2.49 -30.21 7.86
C VAL A 531 2.25 -30.15 9.36
N TRP A 532 3.35 -30.19 10.12
CA TRP A 532 3.38 -29.94 11.55
C TRP A 532 4.51 -28.97 11.89
N VAL A 533 4.19 -27.93 12.67
CA VAL A 533 5.18 -27.01 13.25
C VAL A 533 4.94 -26.95 14.76
N SER A 534 5.86 -27.51 15.54
CA SER A 534 5.76 -27.53 17.00
C SER A 534 5.89 -26.15 17.62
N ILE A 535 5.08 -25.90 18.64
CA ILE A 535 5.21 -24.75 19.55
C ILE A 535 5.24 -25.24 20.99
N GLU A 536 6.05 -24.59 21.82
CA GLU A 536 6.21 -24.95 23.24
C GLU A 536 5.88 -23.74 24.13
N PRO A 537 5.06 -23.88 25.17
CA PRO A 537 4.73 -22.79 26.09
C PRO A 537 5.97 -22.33 26.86
N LEU A 538 6.13 -21.02 27.01
CA LEU A 538 7.18 -20.39 27.82
C LEU A 538 6.66 -19.97 29.20
N PHE A 539 5.66 -20.70 29.69
CA PHE A 539 4.99 -20.50 30.97
C PHE A 539 4.47 -21.86 31.47
N ASP A 540 4.19 -21.96 32.77
CA ASP A 540 3.75 -23.20 33.38
C ASP A 540 2.31 -23.54 32.94
N THR A 541 2.16 -24.71 32.32
CA THR A 541 0.86 -25.27 31.97
C THR A 541 0.95 -26.80 31.93
N PRO A 542 -0.09 -27.54 32.37
CA PRO A 542 -0.09 -28.99 32.29
C PRO A 542 -0.34 -29.52 30.86
N ARG A 543 -0.61 -28.64 29.88
CA ARG A 543 -0.83 -29.00 28.48
C ARG A 543 0.46 -28.84 27.66
N GLY A 544 0.62 -29.66 26.63
CA GLY A 544 1.74 -29.59 25.70
C GLY A 544 1.40 -30.26 24.38
N SER A 545 2.44 -30.54 23.57
CA SER A 545 2.29 -31.08 22.20
C SER A 545 1.44 -30.17 21.30
N PHE A 546 1.63 -28.87 21.43
CA PHE A 546 0.97 -27.90 20.57
C PHE A 546 1.70 -27.75 19.25
N GLY A 547 0.94 -27.39 18.22
CA GLY A 547 1.53 -27.09 16.93
C GLY A 547 0.57 -26.37 16.00
N PHE A 548 1.12 -25.98 14.86
CA PHE A 548 0.36 -25.52 13.70
C PHE A 548 0.16 -26.68 12.73
N HIS A 549 -1.08 -26.89 12.28
CA HIS A 549 -1.40 -27.90 11.27
C HIS A 549 -2.71 -27.58 10.52
N LEU A 550 -2.97 -28.28 9.41
CA LEU A 550 -4.29 -28.25 8.77
C LEU A 550 -5.32 -28.94 9.67
N ASP A 551 -6.55 -28.45 9.72
CA ASP A 551 -7.73 -29.15 10.26
C ASP A 551 -8.47 -29.88 9.11
N PRO A 552 -8.02 -31.09 8.70
CA PRO A 552 -8.49 -31.72 7.47
C PRO A 552 -9.88 -32.37 7.62
N ASN A 553 -10.29 -32.66 8.85
CA ASN A 553 -11.52 -33.36 9.18
C ASN A 553 -12.61 -32.42 9.66
N ARG A 554 -12.41 -31.10 9.52
CA ARG A 554 -13.31 -30.03 9.92
C ARG A 554 -14.79 -30.26 9.60
N ILE A 555 -15.08 -30.83 8.43
CA ILE A 555 -16.46 -31.13 8.00
C ILE A 555 -17.16 -32.08 8.99
N ASN A 556 -16.43 -33.05 9.55
CA ASN A 556 -16.96 -34.08 10.44
C ASN A 556 -16.64 -33.82 11.92
N SER A 557 -15.56 -33.10 12.20
CA SER A 557 -15.05 -32.83 13.54
C SER A 557 -14.33 -31.48 13.55
N PRO A 558 -15.08 -30.35 13.54
CA PRO A 558 -14.52 -29.02 13.42
C PRO A 558 -13.65 -28.64 14.60
N GLY A 559 -12.50 -28.03 14.31
CA GLY A 559 -11.60 -27.48 15.31
C GLY A 559 -10.43 -28.43 15.64
N THR A 560 -9.68 -28.05 16.67
CA THR A 560 -8.48 -28.79 17.10
C THR A 560 -8.56 -29.15 18.58
N ALA A 561 -7.72 -30.09 19.03
CA ALA A 561 -7.50 -30.35 20.46
C ALA A 561 -6.64 -29.25 21.14
N GLY A 562 -6.79 -28.00 20.70
CA GLY A 562 -6.04 -26.84 21.19
C GLY A 562 -4.77 -26.50 20.42
N CYS A 563 -4.52 -27.14 19.28
CA CYS A 563 -3.53 -26.67 18.32
C CYS A 563 -4.05 -25.48 17.50
N ILE A 564 -3.21 -24.90 16.65
CA ILE A 564 -3.64 -23.87 15.69
C ILE A 564 -3.94 -24.56 14.37
N GLY A 565 -5.22 -24.59 14.01
CA GLY A 565 -5.76 -25.28 12.84
C GLY A 565 -5.99 -24.32 11.67
N PHE A 566 -5.34 -24.57 10.54
CA PHE A 566 -5.68 -23.93 9.27
C PHE A 566 -6.90 -24.62 8.67
N THR A 567 -7.87 -23.83 8.20
CA THR A 567 -9.13 -24.35 7.63
C THR A 567 -9.00 -24.70 6.15
N THR A 568 -8.00 -24.15 5.45
CA THR A 568 -7.74 -24.42 4.03
C THR A 568 -6.29 -24.79 3.77
N LYS A 569 -6.07 -25.60 2.72
CA LYS A 569 -4.69 -25.88 2.23
C LYS A 569 -4.00 -24.64 1.69
N ALA A 570 -4.75 -23.65 1.20
CA ALA A 570 -4.18 -22.39 0.70
C ALA A 570 -3.58 -21.57 1.84
N ASP A 571 -4.29 -21.47 2.96
CA ASP A 571 -3.79 -20.77 4.15
C ASP A 571 -2.61 -21.50 4.80
N LEU A 572 -2.64 -22.84 4.82
CA LEU A 572 -1.47 -23.61 5.24
C LEU A 572 -0.24 -23.33 4.37
N LYS A 573 -0.41 -23.19 3.05
CA LYS A 573 0.69 -22.85 2.13
C LYS A 573 1.26 -21.47 2.41
N ARG A 574 0.39 -20.48 2.66
CA ARG A 574 0.80 -19.12 3.04
C ARG A 574 1.62 -19.13 4.33
N PHE A 575 1.17 -19.86 5.34
CA PHE A 575 1.91 -20.03 6.59
C PHE A 575 3.28 -20.72 6.40
N VAL A 576 3.37 -21.77 5.58
CA VAL A 576 4.65 -22.45 5.29
C VAL A 576 5.67 -21.47 4.70
N ALA A 577 5.23 -20.56 3.82
CA ALA A 577 6.10 -19.55 3.19
C ALA A 577 6.74 -18.59 4.21
N TRP A 578 6.18 -18.45 5.41
CA TRP A 578 6.77 -17.63 6.48
C TRP A 578 8.10 -18.20 7.02
N PHE A 579 8.42 -19.46 6.70
CA PHE A 579 9.64 -20.15 7.12
C PHE A 579 10.63 -20.37 5.97
N ASP A 580 10.38 -19.84 4.77
CA ASP A 580 11.24 -20.04 3.59
C ASP A 580 12.65 -19.45 3.77
N ASP A 581 12.79 -18.44 4.63
CA ASP A 581 14.07 -17.82 4.99
C ASP A 581 14.43 -18.17 6.45
N SER A 582 15.46 -19.00 6.64
CA SER A 582 15.89 -19.45 7.97
C SER A 582 16.38 -18.33 8.89
N GLU A 583 16.81 -17.19 8.34
CA GLU A 583 17.25 -16.05 9.15
C GLU A 583 16.07 -15.23 9.69
N THR A 584 14.97 -15.19 8.94
CA THR A 584 13.77 -14.42 9.30
C THR A 584 12.58 -15.28 9.73
N ALA A 585 12.73 -16.61 9.71
CA ALA A 585 11.71 -17.55 10.15
C ALA A 585 11.26 -17.22 11.59
N PRO A 586 9.94 -17.18 11.87
CA PRO A 586 9.47 -16.80 13.18
C PRO A 586 9.85 -17.84 14.23
N LYS A 587 10.45 -17.36 15.33
CA LYS A 587 10.90 -18.21 16.45
C LYS A 587 10.04 -18.11 17.70
N SER A 588 9.07 -17.20 17.69
CA SER A 588 8.19 -16.94 18.83
C SER A 588 6.76 -16.70 18.39
N LEU A 589 5.83 -17.04 19.27
CA LEU A 589 4.40 -16.81 19.13
C LEU A 589 3.89 -16.15 20.41
N LYS A 590 3.16 -15.05 20.26
CA LYS A 590 2.36 -14.44 21.32
C LYS A 590 0.89 -14.81 21.09
N VAL A 591 0.27 -15.46 22.05
CA VAL A 591 -1.17 -15.69 22.09
C VAL A 591 -1.78 -14.63 23.00
N ASP A 592 -2.74 -13.86 22.49
CA ASP A 592 -3.35 -12.72 23.18
C ASP A 592 -4.88 -12.74 23.04
N TRP A 593 -5.56 -13.09 24.13
CA TRP A 593 -7.02 -13.12 24.20
C TRP A 593 -7.61 -11.82 24.74
N GLY A 594 -6.78 -10.80 25.02
CA GLY A 594 -7.19 -9.56 25.65
C GLY A 594 -7.64 -9.75 27.10
N LEU A 595 -7.13 -10.78 27.78
CA LEU A 595 -7.43 -11.10 29.18
C LEU A 595 -6.40 -10.53 30.13
#